data_AF-A0A2B7XQ81-F1
#
_entry.id   AF-A0A2B7XQ81-F1
#
_cell.length_a   1.000
_cell.length_b   1.000
_cell.length_c   1.000
_cell.angle_alpha   90.00
_cell.angle_beta   90.00
_cell.angle_gamma   90.00
#
_symmetry.space_group_name_H-M   'P 1'
#
loop_
_entity.id
_entity.type
_entity.pdbx_description
1 polymer ?
#
loop_
_entity_poly.entity_id
_entity_poly.type
_entity_poly.pdbx_seq_one_letter_code
_entity_poly.pdbx_strand_id
1 'polypeptide(L)'
;MSKSGECYRPSTASPHLQDQTQRHILAYDPRKQASWSPSKTAQNIPSKVIIVGGGIGGLSLANMLQKHDIDFVVLEAYPDIAPQVGASIGFLPHGLRILDQLGIYKDILKLVKPLDFFRFHDYRGKLLAKHGGVEHSFTQRREL
;
A
#
# COMPACT_ATOMS: atom_id res chain seq x y z
N MET A 1 33.21 27.50 -32.58
CA MET A 1 34.47 27.41 -31.79
C MET A 1 34.09 26.96 -30.38
N SER A 2 34.24 25.67 -30.02
CA SER A 2 35.45 25.02 -29.46
C SER A 2 35.92 25.77 -28.20
N LYS A 3 35.84 25.21 -26.98
CA LYS A 3 36.66 24.15 -26.35
C LYS A 3 35.94 23.69 -25.04
N SER A 4 35.71 22.42 -24.70
CA SER A 4 36.58 21.26 -24.33
C SER A 4 37.22 21.32 -22.93
N GLY A 5 36.98 20.27 -22.11
CA GLY A 5 37.82 19.79 -21.00
C GLY A 5 37.44 20.31 -19.60
N GLU A 6 37.43 19.55 -18.51
CA GLU A 6 38.04 18.23 -18.23
C GLU A 6 37.30 17.51 -17.08
N CYS A 7 37.31 16.19 -17.16
CA CYS A 7 36.77 15.23 -16.20
C CYS A 7 37.87 14.84 -15.21
N TYR A 8 37.65 15.09 -13.93
CA TYR A 8 38.59 14.70 -12.87
C TYR A 8 38.47 13.21 -12.55
N ARG A 9 39.59 12.47 -12.70
CA ARG A 9 39.76 11.07 -12.29
C ARG A 9 40.72 10.98 -11.09
N PRO A 10 40.39 10.30 -9.99
CA PRO A 10 41.38 9.87 -9.02
C PRO A 10 42.09 8.59 -9.48
N SER A 11 43.39 8.53 -9.20
CA SER A 11 44.38 7.55 -9.65
C SER A 11 44.32 6.21 -8.94
N THR A 12 44.85 5.21 -9.63
CA THR A 12 45.07 3.81 -9.25
C THR A 12 45.99 3.61 -8.03
N ALA A 13 45.62 2.68 -7.14
CA ALA A 13 46.56 1.91 -6.33
C ALA A 13 46.08 0.44 -6.25
N SER A 14 47.02 -0.48 -6.40
CA SER A 14 46.87 -1.93 -6.62
C SER A 14 47.06 -2.75 -5.31
N PRO A 15 46.93 -4.10 -5.31
CA PRO A 15 46.24 -4.87 -4.28
C PRO A 15 47.16 -5.73 -3.39
N HIS A 16 46.74 -6.06 -2.16
CA HIS A 16 47.08 -7.30 -1.41
C HIS A 16 46.14 -7.37 -0.17
N LEU A 17 45.14 -8.27 -0.15
CA LEU A 17 45.13 -9.58 0.56
C LEU A 17 45.25 -9.40 2.10
N GLN A 18 44.34 -9.74 3.02
CA GLN A 18 43.15 -10.60 3.18
C GLN A 18 42.44 -10.09 4.46
N ASP A 19 41.11 -10.22 4.60
CA ASP A 19 40.47 -10.93 5.73
C ASP A 19 38.94 -10.68 5.77
N GLN A 20 38.26 -11.71 6.22
CA GLN A 20 36.88 -12.11 6.07
C GLN A 20 35.91 -11.25 6.88
N THR A 21 35.05 -10.47 6.22
CA THR A 21 33.68 -10.24 6.73
C THR A 21 32.73 -9.84 5.59
N GLN A 22 32.42 -10.79 4.71
CA GLN A 22 31.25 -10.67 3.83
C GLN A 22 29.98 -10.68 4.68
N ARG A 23 29.52 -9.51 5.12
CA ARG A 23 28.10 -9.30 5.43
C ARG A 23 27.39 -9.07 4.11
N HIS A 24 26.72 -10.12 3.63
CA HIS A 24 25.81 -10.08 2.50
C HIS A 24 24.74 -9.00 2.70
N ILE A 25 24.94 -7.84 2.08
CA ILE A 25 23.83 -6.98 1.67
C ILE A 25 23.79 -7.09 0.16
N LEU A 26 22.98 -8.04 -0.32
CA LEU A 26 22.61 -8.10 -1.74
C LEU A 26 21.89 -6.79 -2.05
N ALA A 27 22.60 -5.86 -2.69
CA ALA A 27 21.98 -4.71 -3.32
C ALA A 27 20.94 -5.23 -4.33
N TYR A 28 19.67 -4.90 -4.09
CA TYR A 28 18.56 -5.18 -4.99
C TYR A 28 18.82 -4.45 -6.33
N ASP A 29 19.15 -5.21 -7.38
CA ASP A 29 19.31 -4.70 -8.74
C ASP A 29 17.97 -4.85 -9.49
N PRO A 30 17.23 -3.75 -9.75
CA PRO A 30 15.94 -3.81 -10.44
C PRO A 30 16.05 -4.30 -11.89
N ARG A 31 17.27 -4.47 -12.44
CA ARG A 31 17.51 -4.97 -13.81
C ARG A 31 17.76 -6.47 -13.90
N LYS A 32 17.95 -7.16 -12.76
CA LYS A 32 17.97 -8.63 -12.69
C LYS A 32 16.60 -9.15 -12.26
N GLN A 33 15.57 -8.73 -12.98
CA GLN A 33 14.32 -9.47 -12.97
C GLN A 33 14.64 -10.83 -13.58
N ALA A 34 14.40 -11.91 -12.82
CA ALA A 34 14.49 -13.26 -13.34
C ALA A 34 13.80 -13.28 -14.70
N SER A 35 14.52 -13.76 -15.72
CA SER A 35 14.00 -13.96 -17.08
C SER A 35 13.00 -15.10 -17.06
N TRP A 36 11.87 -14.87 -16.40
CA TRP A 36 10.69 -15.70 -16.54
C TRP A 36 10.02 -15.26 -17.83
N SER A 37 10.27 -16.02 -18.90
CA SER A 37 9.43 -15.96 -20.09
C SER A 37 8.29 -16.94 -19.88
N PRO A 38 7.01 -16.51 -19.78
CA PRO A 38 5.90 -17.44 -19.82
C PRO A 38 6.03 -18.25 -21.12
N SER A 39 5.98 -19.58 -21.03
CA SER A 39 5.93 -20.43 -22.21
C SER A 39 4.74 -19.99 -23.08
N LYS A 40 4.92 -19.96 -24.40
CA LYS A 40 3.88 -19.55 -25.38
C LYS A 40 2.55 -20.33 -25.22
N THR A 41 2.55 -21.43 -24.48
CA THR A 41 1.38 -22.25 -24.13
C THR A 41 0.50 -21.68 -23.01
N ALA A 42 0.95 -20.69 -22.22
CA ALA A 42 0.17 -20.10 -21.14
C ALA A 42 -0.77 -18.97 -21.58
N GLN A 43 -0.86 -18.66 -22.88
CA GLN A 43 -1.61 -17.50 -23.39
C GLN A 43 -3.14 -17.67 -23.45
N ASN A 44 -3.71 -18.75 -22.92
CA ASN A 44 -5.15 -19.01 -22.97
C ASN A 44 -5.73 -19.78 -21.77
N ILE A 45 -5.07 -19.74 -20.61
CA ILE A 45 -5.73 -20.17 -19.38
C ILE A 45 -6.40 -18.92 -18.81
N PRO A 46 -7.75 -18.82 -18.77
CA PRO A 46 -8.41 -17.74 -18.06
C PRO A 46 -7.92 -17.79 -16.61
N SER A 47 -7.12 -16.78 -16.24
CA SER A 47 -6.46 -16.75 -14.95
C SER A 47 -7.47 -16.29 -13.92
N LYS A 48 -8.03 -17.25 -13.17
CA LYS A 48 -8.99 -16.97 -12.10
C LYS A 48 -8.25 -16.65 -10.81
N VAL A 49 -8.55 -15.50 -10.22
CA VAL A 49 -7.96 -15.08 -8.93
C VAL A 49 -8.79 -15.63 -7.77
N ILE A 50 -8.14 -16.30 -6.81
CA ILE A 50 -8.78 -16.73 -5.57
C ILE A 50 -8.41 -15.71 -4.48
N ILE A 51 -9.42 -15.07 -3.91
CA ILE A 51 -9.29 -14.13 -2.78
C ILE A 51 -9.76 -14.87 -1.53
N VAL A 52 -8.88 -15.06 -0.56
CA VAL A 52 -9.21 -15.69 0.72
C VAL A 52 -9.43 -14.59 1.76
N GLY A 53 -10.67 -14.43 2.21
CA GLY A 53 -11.13 -13.44 3.17
C GLY A 53 -12.03 -12.36 2.56
N GLY A 54 -13.25 -12.25 3.06
CA GLY A 54 -14.26 -11.23 2.74
C GLY A 54 -14.18 -9.96 3.60
N GLY A 55 -12.99 -9.62 4.08
CA GLY A 55 -12.74 -8.37 4.80
C GLY A 55 -12.52 -7.16 3.87
N ILE A 56 -12.19 -6.01 4.45
CA ILE A 56 -11.99 -4.75 3.70
C ILE A 56 -10.98 -4.91 2.56
N GLY A 57 -9.84 -5.55 2.82
CA GLY A 57 -8.80 -5.76 1.80
C GLY A 57 -9.26 -6.68 0.65
N GLY A 58 -9.90 -7.80 0.99
CA GLY A 58 -10.37 -8.78 0.01
C GLY A 58 -11.49 -8.23 -0.87
N LEU A 59 -12.48 -7.55 -0.26
CA LEU A 59 -13.56 -6.91 -1.01
C LEU A 59 -13.07 -5.70 -1.83
N SER A 60 -12.07 -4.96 -1.34
CA SER A 60 -11.44 -3.90 -2.13
C SER A 60 -10.76 -4.47 -3.38
N LEU A 61 -10.00 -5.57 -3.24
CA LEU A 61 -9.37 -6.25 -4.37
C LEU A 61 -10.42 -6.82 -5.33
N ALA A 62 -11.46 -7.47 -4.82
CA ALA A 62 -12.57 -7.98 -5.62
C ALA A 62 -13.22 -6.87 -6.47
N ASN A 63 -13.47 -5.70 -5.88
CA ASN A 63 -13.99 -4.53 -6.61
C ASN A 63 -13.02 -4.07 -7.71
N MET A 64 -11.72 -4.00 -7.43
CA MET A 64 -10.72 -3.68 -8.46
C MET A 64 -10.76 -4.68 -9.62
N LEU A 65 -10.73 -5.97 -9.33
CA LEU A 65 -10.76 -7.02 -10.35
C LEU A 65 -12.05 -6.99 -11.17
N GLN A 66 -13.20 -6.76 -10.51
CA GLN A 66 -14.48 -6.60 -11.18
C GLN A 66 -14.48 -5.43 -12.17
N LYS A 67 -13.90 -4.29 -11.79
CA LYS A 67 -13.78 -3.12 -12.69
C LYS A 67 -12.87 -3.36 -13.89
N HIS A 68 -11.98 -4.35 -13.83
CA HIS A 68 -11.05 -4.71 -14.89
C HIS A 68 -11.46 -5.98 -15.65
N ASP A 69 -12.66 -6.51 -15.42
CA ASP A 69 -13.17 -7.73 -16.05
C ASP A 69 -12.25 -8.94 -15.86
N ILE A 70 -11.61 -9.03 -14.69
CA ILE A 70 -10.78 -10.17 -14.29
C ILE A 70 -11.62 -11.13 -13.47
N ASP A 71 -11.63 -12.40 -13.86
CA ASP A 71 -12.39 -13.45 -13.16
C ASP A 71 -11.80 -13.75 -11.77
N PHE A 72 -12.66 -13.79 -10.75
CA PHE A 72 -12.25 -14.07 -9.37
C PHE A 72 -13.32 -14.82 -8.57
N VAL A 73 -12.89 -15.38 -7.44
CA VAL A 73 -13.77 -15.89 -6.39
C VAL A 73 -13.30 -15.39 -5.03
N VAL A 74 -14.23 -15.00 -4.17
CA VAL A 74 -13.96 -14.65 -2.77
C VAL A 74 -14.42 -15.81 -1.89
N LEU A 75 -13.53 -16.29 -1.03
CA LEU A 75 -13.80 -17.33 -0.05
C LEU A 75 -13.80 -16.67 1.33
N GLU A 76 -14.91 -16.75 2.05
CA GLU A 76 -15.03 -16.30 3.44
C GLU A 76 -15.30 -17.52 4.34
N ALA A 77 -14.65 -17.56 5.50
CA ALA A 77 -14.80 -18.64 6.47
C ALA A 77 -16.12 -18.51 7.25
N TYR A 78 -16.58 -17.28 7.48
CA TYR A 78 -17.86 -17.00 8.12
C TYR A 78 -19.03 -17.08 7.13
N PRO A 79 -20.25 -17.45 7.61
CA PRO A 79 -21.44 -17.50 6.76
C PRO A 79 -21.90 -16.11 6.31
N ASP A 80 -21.60 -15.09 7.10
CA ASP A 80 -21.98 -13.71 6.86
C ASP A 80 -20.75 -12.87 6.50
N ILE A 81 -20.90 -11.97 5.53
CA ILE A 81 -19.89 -10.96 5.21
C ILE A 81 -19.99 -9.81 6.22
N ALA A 82 -18.85 -9.45 6.80
CA ALA A 82 -18.73 -8.34 7.75
C ALA A 82 -19.80 -8.37 8.87
N PRO A 83 -19.86 -9.45 9.67
CA PRO A 83 -20.76 -9.51 10.82
C PRO A 83 -20.48 -8.33 11.77
N GLN A 84 -21.51 -7.88 12.49
CA GLN A 84 -21.42 -6.74 13.42
C GLN A 84 -20.71 -7.12 14.73
N VAL A 85 -19.51 -7.69 14.61
CA VAL A 85 -18.70 -8.25 15.70
C VAL A 85 -17.32 -7.57 15.66
N GLY A 86 -17.29 -6.27 15.90
CA GLY A 86 -16.03 -5.52 15.81
C GLY A 86 -16.07 -4.12 16.40
N ALA A 87 -14.88 -3.56 16.61
CA ALA A 87 -14.70 -2.15 16.96
C ALA A 87 -14.93 -1.25 15.74
N SER A 88 -15.03 0.06 15.98
CA SER A 88 -15.09 1.05 14.90
C SER A 88 -13.82 1.04 14.06
N ILE A 89 -13.96 1.27 12.75
CA ILE A 89 -12.86 1.36 11.80
C ILE A 89 -12.71 2.82 11.37
N GLY A 90 -11.51 3.38 11.58
CA GLY A 90 -11.16 4.71 11.12
C GLY A 90 -10.53 4.67 9.73
N PHE A 91 -10.97 5.55 8.84
CA PHE A 91 -10.32 5.75 7.54
C PHE A 91 -9.42 6.98 7.58
N LEU A 92 -8.16 6.78 7.21
CA LEU A 92 -7.20 7.86 6.97
C LEU A 92 -7.23 8.30 5.50
N PRO A 93 -6.69 9.50 5.17
CA PRO A 93 -6.80 10.08 3.82
C PRO A 93 -6.39 9.15 2.68
N HIS A 94 -5.31 8.39 2.85
CA HIS A 94 -4.83 7.44 1.84
C HIS A 94 -5.83 6.32 1.55
N GLY A 95 -6.58 5.87 2.56
CA GLY A 95 -7.61 4.83 2.40
C GLY A 95 -8.83 5.39 1.70
N LEU A 96 -9.24 6.60 2.08
CA LEU A 96 -10.33 7.33 1.42
C LEU A 96 -10.04 7.59 -0.07
N ARG A 97 -8.78 7.87 -0.44
CA ARG A 97 -8.38 8.03 -1.85
C ARG A 97 -8.55 6.73 -2.66
N ILE A 98 -8.22 5.58 -2.09
CA ILE A 98 -8.44 4.27 -2.75
C ILE A 98 -9.94 4.02 -2.94
N LEU A 99 -10.75 4.30 -1.92
CA LEU A 99 -12.21 4.17 -2.00
C LEU A 99 -12.82 5.12 -3.05
N ASP A 100 -12.20 6.28 -3.28
CA ASP A 100 -12.60 7.24 -4.33
C ASP A 100 -12.29 6.68 -5.73
N GLN A 101 -11.10 6.09 -5.91
CA GLN A 101 -10.74 5.40 -7.16
C GLN A 101 -11.63 4.18 -7.44
N LEU A 102 -12.09 3.51 -6.38
CA LEU A 102 -13.07 2.43 -6.46
C LEU A 102 -14.50 2.91 -6.72
N GLY A 103 -14.77 4.23 -6.65
CA GLY A 103 -16.07 4.82 -6.91
C GLY A 103 -17.06 4.73 -5.75
N ILE A 104 -16.65 4.23 -4.59
CA ILE A 104 -17.53 3.97 -3.43
C ILE A 104 -17.38 5.02 -2.31
N TYR A 105 -16.47 5.97 -2.45
CA TYR A 105 -16.20 6.99 -1.45
C TYR A 105 -17.45 7.79 -1.04
N LYS A 106 -18.25 8.25 -2.00
CA LYS A 106 -19.46 9.05 -1.71
C LYS A 106 -20.50 8.27 -0.93
N ASP A 107 -20.60 6.96 -1.17
CA ASP A 107 -21.56 6.12 -0.44
C ASP A 107 -21.07 5.82 0.97
N ILE A 108 -19.76 5.60 1.14
CA ILE A 108 -19.14 5.46 2.46
C ILE A 108 -19.31 6.74 3.29
N LEU A 109 -19.14 7.93 2.69
CA LEU A 109 -19.33 9.21 3.39
C LEU A 109 -20.73 9.39 4.00
N LYS A 110 -21.76 8.76 3.42
CA LYS A 110 -23.13 8.80 3.97
C LYS A 110 -23.30 7.91 5.21
N LEU A 111 -22.40 6.95 5.42
CA LEU A 111 -22.49 5.93 6.47
C LEU A 111 -21.55 6.21 7.65
N VAL A 112 -20.50 7.00 7.43
CA VAL A 112 -19.48 7.29 8.46
C VAL A 112 -19.74 8.62 9.17
N LYS A 113 -19.17 8.77 10.38
CA LYS A 113 -19.11 10.06 11.07
C LYS A 113 -17.71 10.65 10.98
N PRO A 114 -17.57 11.96 10.72
CA PRO A 114 -16.27 12.62 10.75
C PRO A 114 -15.67 12.54 12.16
N LEU A 115 -14.34 12.45 12.21
CA LEU A 115 -13.61 12.45 13.47
C LEU A 115 -13.14 13.86 13.79
N ASP A 116 -13.68 14.45 14.86
CA ASP A 116 -13.39 15.84 15.22
C ASP A 116 -12.08 15.98 16.01
N PHE A 117 -11.86 15.06 16.96
CA PHE A 117 -10.71 15.10 17.85
C PHE A 117 -10.33 13.73 18.41
N PHE A 118 -9.03 13.56 18.67
CA PHE A 118 -8.50 12.53 19.55
C PHE A 118 -8.29 13.11 20.95
N ARG A 119 -8.69 12.36 21.99
CA ARG A 119 -8.37 12.67 23.38
C ARG A 119 -7.61 11.50 23.98
N PHE A 120 -6.48 11.79 24.60
CA PHE A 120 -5.67 10.81 25.30
C PHE A 120 -5.79 11.08 26.79
N HIS A 121 -6.22 10.07 27.54
CA HIS A 121 -6.40 10.14 28.99
C HIS A 121 -5.43 9.16 29.67
N ASP A 122 -4.99 9.49 30.89
CA ASP A 122 -4.27 8.54 31.73
C ASP A 122 -5.22 7.52 32.38
N TYR A 123 -4.66 6.57 33.13
CA TYR A 123 -5.43 5.53 33.84
C TYR A 123 -6.37 6.09 34.93
N ARG A 124 -6.20 7.36 35.34
CA ARG A 124 -7.06 8.06 36.31
C ARG A 124 -8.10 8.94 35.61
N GLY A 125 -8.15 8.93 34.28
CA GLY A 125 -9.06 9.73 33.46
C GLY A 125 -8.61 11.18 33.23
N LYS A 126 -7.42 11.59 33.69
CA LYS A 126 -6.91 12.95 33.46
C LYS A 126 -6.53 13.10 31.97
N LEU A 127 -7.00 14.17 31.34
CA LEU A 127 -6.65 14.49 29.95
C LEU A 127 -5.14 14.80 29.84
N LEU A 128 -4.43 14.04 29.02
CA LEU A 128 -3.02 14.23 28.71
C LEU A 128 -2.83 15.09 27.46
N ALA A 129 -3.60 14.81 26.41
CA ALA A 129 -3.52 15.52 25.14
C ALA A 129 -4.87 15.51 24.42
N LYS A 130 -5.15 16.58 23.68
CA LYS A 130 -6.27 16.68 22.76
C LYS A 130 -5.74 17.16 21.41
N HIS A 131 -6.03 16.41 20.35
CA HIS A 131 -5.73 16.81 18.99
C HIS A 131 -7.04 17.00 18.24
N GLY A 132 -7.38 18.24 17.86
CA GLY A 132 -8.62 18.59 17.15
C GLY A 132 -8.35 19.05 15.72
N GLY A 133 -9.41 19.42 14.99
CA GLY A 133 -9.29 19.85 13.59
C GLY A 133 -8.86 18.72 12.64
N VAL A 134 -9.11 17.48 13.07
CA VAL A 134 -8.62 16.28 12.39
C VAL A 134 -9.20 16.19 10.98
N GLU A 135 -10.49 16.45 10.82
CA GLU A 135 -11.14 16.55 9.50
C GLU A 135 -10.45 17.56 8.58
N HIS A 136 -10.25 18.81 9.02
CA HIS A 136 -9.62 19.86 8.21
C HIS A 136 -8.20 19.50 7.79
N SER A 137 -7.40 18.95 8.72
CA SER A 137 -6.01 18.52 8.45
C SER A 137 -5.89 17.32 7.52
N PHE A 138 -6.97 16.57 7.31
CA PHE A 138 -7.05 15.44 6.40
C PHE A 138 -7.60 15.82 5.02
N THR A 139 -8.56 16.74 4.96
CA THR A 139 -9.09 17.29 3.69
C THR A 139 -8.03 18.09 2.93
N GLN A 140 -7.17 18.84 3.63
CA GLN A 140 -6.15 19.69 3.03
C GLN A 140 -5.06 18.91 2.25
N ARG A 141 -4.88 17.61 2.52
CA ARG A 141 -3.97 16.74 1.75
C ARG A 141 -4.58 16.20 0.45
N ARG A 142 -5.87 16.47 0.19
CA ARG A 142 -6.59 16.06 -1.01
C ARG A 142 -6.36 17.01 -2.19
N GLU A 143 -5.97 18.25 -1.89
CA GLU A 143 -5.85 19.38 -2.84
C GLU A 143 -4.40 19.67 -3.28
N LEU A 144 -3.42 18.91 -2.77
CA LEU A 144 -2.02 18.92 -3.21
C LEU A 144 -1.72 17.69 -4.08
#